data_AF-A0A1C4MGV2-F1
#
_entry.id   AF-A0A1C4MGV2-F1
#
_cell.length_a   1.000
_cell.length_b   1.000
_cell.length_c   1.000
_cell.angle_alpha   90.00
_cell.angle_beta   90.00
_cell.angle_gamma   90.00
#
_symmetry.space_group_name_H-M   'P 1'
#
loop_
_entity.id
_entity.type
_entity.pdbx_description
1 polymer ?
#
loop_
_entity_poly.entity_id
_entity_poly.type
_entity_poly.pdbx_seq_one_letter_code
_entity_poly.pdbx_strand_id
1 'polypeptide(L)'
;MPVPSLPAEPTGSPPRAVGPQEWSAANVPLLGNPREVVTGLYERHRPAAGTVVVGVLDPDERLRASASFTRRAGESDGWVFRNTLLAQLRRVIPHDLRRRTPVRTAVLLHCREGESRWTVEDGAWMWGLRDACTLHGLRCGAYVTLTGAGWQVLGEGRGGRHPQLGSRTTLFVPRTDKVSPLPGQLGPLPEQRAGRTERFGTGTERPEQRTGRAESLTERAAGLLSRPIDAPREQWPRTAVR
;
A
#
# COMPACT_ATOMS: atom_id res chain seq x y z
N MET A 1 -34.53 -25.26 34.64
CA MET A 1 -34.30 -24.02 33.88
C MET A 1 -32.80 -23.94 33.59
N PRO A 2 -32.32 -24.16 32.35
CA PRO A 2 -30.90 -23.95 32.05
C PRO A 2 -30.61 -22.45 31.93
N VAL A 3 -29.53 -22.01 32.57
CA VAL A 3 -29.00 -20.64 32.49
C VAL A 3 -28.48 -20.36 31.08
N PRO A 4 -28.78 -19.21 30.45
CA PRO A 4 -28.21 -18.87 29.17
C PRO A 4 -26.72 -18.55 29.34
N SER A 5 -25.86 -19.30 28.66
CA SER A 5 -24.42 -19.00 28.57
C SER A 5 -24.24 -17.67 27.85
N LEU A 6 -23.55 -16.73 28.51
CA LEU A 6 -23.11 -15.49 27.88
C LEU A 6 -22.13 -15.82 26.74
N PRO A 7 -22.18 -15.10 25.61
CA PRO A 7 -21.24 -15.30 24.51
C PRO A 7 -19.81 -15.06 25.02
N ALA A 8 -18.89 -15.96 24.67
CA ALA A 8 -17.48 -15.82 24.95
C ALA A 8 -16.96 -14.49 24.38
N GLU A 9 -16.45 -13.61 25.25
CA GLU A 9 -15.69 -12.45 24.81
C GLU A 9 -14.49 -12.94 23.98
N PRO A 10 -14.20 -12.36 22.80
CA PRO A 10 -13.07 -12.79 21.99
C PRO A 10 -11.80 -12.70 22.82
N THR A 11 -11.25 -13.88 23.13
CA THR A 11 -10.19 -14.06 24.12
C THR A 11 -8.85 -13.77 23.47
N GLY A 12 -8.20 -12.68 23.89
CA GLY A 12 -6.79 -12.40 23.63
C GLY A 12 -6.54 -11.17 22.78
N SER A 13 -5.70 -10.26 23.30
CA SER A 13 -5.01 -9.30 22.44
C SER A 13 -4.21 -10.07 21.39
N PRO A 14 -4.18 -9.63 20.12
CA PRO A 14 -3.43 -10.30 19.09
C PRO A 14 -1.97 -10.46 19.51
N PRO A 15 -1.36 -11.62 19.23
CA PRO A 15 0.06 -11.79 19.49
C PRO A 15 0.81 -10.69 18.73
N ARG A 16 1.83 -10.11 19.37
CA ARG A 16 2.70 -9.10 18.75
C ARG A 16 1.92 -7.86 18.32
N ALA A 17 1.27 -7.23 19.29
CA ALA A 17 0.63 -5.94 19.15
C ALA A 17 1.15 -4.95 20.19
N VAL A 18 1.11 -3.67 19.84
CA VAL A 18 1.49 -2.54 20.70
C VAL A 18 0.21 -1.88 21.21
N GLY A 19 0.22 -1.34 22.43
CA GLY A 19 -0.90 -0.57 22.98
C GLY A 19 -0.89 0.92 22.55
N PRO A 20 -2.01 1.66 22.65
CA PRO A 20 -2.06 3.08 22.29
C PRO A 20 -1.07 3.95 23.07
N GLN A 21 -0.94 3.68 24.37
CA GLN A 21 -0.02 4.38 25.26
C GLN A 21 1.43 4.03 24.93
N GLU A 22 1.73 2.76 24.67
CA GLU A 22 3.06 2.30 24.27
C GLU A 22 3.50 2.95 22.96
N TRP A 23 2.60 3.05 21.98
CA TRP A 23 2.89 3.72 20.71
C TRP A 23 3.13 5.22 20.90
N SER A 24 2.28 5.89 21.67
CA SER A 24 2.43 7.32 21.95
C SER A 24 3.73 7.61 22.71
N ALA A 25 4.16 6.70 23.59
CA ALA A 25 5.42 6.78 24.32
C ALA A 25 6.66 6.41 23.49
N ALA A 26 6.49 5.73 22.35
CA ALA A 26 7.61 5.28 21.51
C ALA A 26 8.35 6.42 20.80
N ASN A 27 7.90 7.68 20.94
CA ASN A 27 8.51 8.88 20.34
C ASN A 27 8.85 8.67 18.86
N VAL A 28 7.91 8.09 18.12
CA VAL A 28 8.05 7.95 16.68
C VAL A 28 8.24 9.34 16.06
N PRO A 29 9.06 9.47 15.01
CA PRO A 29 9.34 10.74 14.37
C PRO A 29 8.04 11.37 13.88
N LEU A 30 7.75 12.54 14.43
CA LEU A 30 6.61 13.35 14.06
C LEU A 30 6.75 13.79 12.61
N LEU A 31 5.67 13.68 11.83
CA LEU A 31 5.63 14.28 10.50
C LEU A 31 5.57 15.80 10.63
N GLY A 32 6.42 16.54 9.92
CA GLY A 32 6.35 17.99 9.82
C GLY A 32 5.06 18.44 9.14
N ASN A 33 4.75 17.88 7.97
CA ASN A 33 3.50 18.15 7.24
C ASN A 33 2.70 16.88 6.92
N PRO A 34 1.91 16.34 7.89
CA PRO A 34 1.11 15.14 7.67
C PRO A 34 0.13 15.27 6.50
N ARG A 35 -0.43 16.47 6.27
CA ARG A 35 -1.41 16.70 5.20
C ARG A 35 -0.82 16.46 3.82
N GLU A 36 0.39 16.95 3.57
CA GLU A 36 1.09 16.78 2.30
C GLU A 36 1.43 15.31 2.04
N VAL A 37 1.95 14.60 3.05
CA VAL A 37 2.25 13.17 2.96
C VAL A 37 0.99 12.37 2.64
N VAL A 38 -0.11 12.61 3.37
CA VAL A 38 -1.39 11.92 3.14
C VAL A 38 -1.96 12.24 1.76
N THR A 39 -1.90 13.50 1.33
CA THR A 39 -2.36 13.93 0.00
C THR A 39 -1.56 13.24 -1.10
N GLY A 40 -0.23 13.21 -0.99
CA GLY A 40 0.64 12.56 -1.96
C GLY A 40 0.43 11.04 -2.05
N LEU A 41 0.22 10.37 -0.92
CA LEU A 41 -0.14 8.95 -0.89
C LEU A 41 -1.53 8.71 -1.50
N TYR A 42 -2.50 9.56 -1.18
CA TYR A 42 -3.86 9.44 -1.68
C TYR A 42 -3.93 9.63 -3.20
N GLU A 43 -3.27 10.65 -3.75
CA GLU A 43 -3.28 10.94 -5.18
C GLU A 43 -2.57 9.85 -5.99
N ARG A 44 -1.47 9.30 -5.46
CA ARG A 44 -0.69 8.25 -6.13
C ARG A 44 -1.41 6.90 -6.14
N HIS A 45 -2.05 6.52 -5.03
CA HIS A 45 -2.62 5.18 -4.88
C HIS A 45 -4.14 5.12 -5.09
N ARG A 46 -4.85 6.26 -5.01
CA ARG A 46 -6.32 6.37 -5.05
C ARG A 46 -7.00 5.24 -4.27
N PRO A 47 -6.65 5.08 -2.98
CA PRO A 47 -7.00 3.88 -2.23
C PRO A 47 -8.49 3.75 -2.01
N ALA A 48 -8.99 2.50 -2.07
CA ALA A 48 -10.33 2.13 -1.64
C ALA A 48 -10.32 1.68 -0.16
N ALA A 49 -11.50 1.48 0.43
CA ALA A 49 -11.63 0.87 1.75
C ALA A 49 -10.91 -0.49 1.82
N GLY A 50 -10.22 -0.76 2.93
CA GLY A 50 -9.40 -1.96 3.12
C GLY A 50 -8.01 -1.90 2.47
N THR A 51 -7.65 -0.78 1.84
CA THR A 51 -6.30 -0.56 1.29
C THR A 51 -5.36 -0.10 2.40
N VAL A 52 -4.16 -0.67 2.43
CA VAL A 52 -3.05 -0.19 3.23
C VAL A 52 -1.97 0.32 2.28
N VAL A 53 -1.40 1.48 2.59
CA VAL A 53 -0.33 2.10 1.82
C VAL A 53 0.87 2.32 2.73
N VAL A 54 2.01 1.71 2.39
CA VAL A 54 3.29 2.02 3.02
C VAL A 54 4.01 3.08 2.19
N GLY A 55 4.39 4.18 2.82
CA GLY A 55 5.21 5.24 2.23
C GLY A 55 6.60 5.26 2.85
N VAL A 56 7.59 5.69 2.10
CA VAL A 56 8.95 5.93 2.59
C VAL A 56 9.35 7.35 2.26
N LEU A 57 9.64 8.11 3.30
CA LEU A 57 10.09 9.49 3.25
C LEU A 57 11.62 9.55 3.25
N ASP A 58 12.17 10.50 2.50
CA ASP A 58 13.58 10.87 2.61
C ASP A 58 13.83 11.75 3.87
N PRO A 59 15.09 12.16 4.15
CA PRO A 59 15.40 13.03 5.29
C PRO A 59 14.68 14.38 5.28
N ASP A 60 14.32 14.87 4.11
CA ASP A 60 13.61 16.14 3.91
C ASP A 60 12.09 15.95 3.99
N GLU A 61 11.63 14.80 4.50
CA GLU A 61 10.24 14.38 4.63
C GLU A 61 9.46 14.27 3.31
N ARG A 62 10.15 14.18 2.18
CA ARG A 62 9.51 14.02 0.87
C ARG A 62 9.23 12.56 0.56
N LEU A 63 8.09 12.28 -0.06
CA LEU A 63 7.69 10.92 -0.42
C LEU A 63 8.59 10.36 -1.52
N ARG A 64 9.48 9.43 -1.15
CA ARG A 64 10.46 8.83 -2.06
C ARG A 64 9.93 7.59 -2.76
N ALA A 65 9.25 6.73 -2.02
CA ALA A 65 8.72 5.47 -2.51
C ALA A 65 7.42 5.12 -1.78
N SER A 66 6.55 4.34 -2.41
CA SER A 66 5.31 3.90 -1.79
C SER A 66 4.74 2.67 -2.48
N ALA A 67 4.02 1.84 -1.72
CA ALA A 67 3.31 0.67 -2.20
C ALA A 67 1.96 0.57 -1.51
N SER A 68 0.94 0.20 -2.28
CA SER A 68 -0.39 -0.12 -1.76
C SER A 68 -0.67 -1.61 -1.88
N PHE A 69 -1.40 -2.15 -0.92
CA PHE A 69 -1.84 -3.54 -0.91
C PHE A 69 -3.16 -3.64 -0.15
N THR A 70 -3.94 -4.67 -0.47
CA THR A 70 -5.20 -4.95 0.24
C THR A 70 -4.91 -5.78 1.48
N ARG A 71 -5.57 -5.41 2.58
CA ARG A 71 -5.59 -6.22 3.78
C ARG A 71 -6.47 -7.46 3.55
N ARG A 72 -6.00 -8.63 3.98
CA ARG A 72 -6.83 -9.85 4.02
C ARG A 72 -7.67 -9.88 5.30
N ALA A 73 -8.97 -10.14 5.15
CA ALA A 73 -9.87 -10.25 6.29
C ALA A 73 -9.49 -11.44 7.18
N GLY A 74 -9.53 -11.26 8.50
CA GLY A 74 -9.23 -12.31 9.49
C GLY A 74 -7.76 -12.38 9.93
N GLU A 75 -6.85 -11.64 9.30
CA GLU A 75 -5.47 -11.50 9.76
C GLU A 75 -5.37 -10.34 10.75
N SER A 76 -4.98 -10.62 12.00
CA SER A 76 -4.73 -9.60 13.02
C SER A 76 -3.42 -9.84 13.78
N ASP A 77 -2.54 -10.69 13.27
CA ASP A 77 -1.21 -10.98 13.86
C ASP A 77 -0.17 -10.00 13.30
N GLY A 78 0.55 -9.32 14.20
CA GLY A 78 1.60 -8.38 13.83
C GLY A 78 2.74 -9.02 13.02
N TRP A 79 3.01 -10.32 13.18
CA TRP A 79 4.00 -11.05 12.37
C TRP A 79 3.61 -11.12 10.88
N VAL A 80 2.32 -11.33 10.59
CA VAL A 80 1.79 -11.37 9.22
C VAL A 80 1.88 -9.97 8.59
N PHE A 81 1.49 -8.95 9.34
CA PHE A 81 1.59 -7.55 8.90
C PHE A 81 3.04 -7.14 8.63
N ARG A 82 3.98 -7.51 9.51
CA ARG A 82 5.41 -7.29 9.27
C ARG A 82 5.88 -7.90 7.95
N ASN A 83 5.58 -9.19 7.71
CA ASN A 83 6.02 -9.87 6.50
C ASN A 83 5.43 -9.23 5.25
N THR A 84 4.17 -8.82 5.32
CA THR A 84 3.50 -8.11 4.24
C THR A 84 4.19 -6.77 3.96
N LEU A 85 4.49 -5.97 5.00
CA LEU A 85 5.20 -4.70 4.87
C LEU A 85 6.60 -4.89 4.29
N LEU A 86 7.37 -5.86 4.78
CA LEU A 86 8.70 -6.17 4.26
C LEU A 86 8.67 -6.56 2.78
N ALA A 87 7.69 -7.35 2.37
CA ALA A 87 7.52 -7.74 0.97
C ALA A 87 7.30 -6.52 0.07
N GLN A 88 6.52 -5.54 0.52
CA GLN A 88 6.29 -4.31 -0.23
C GLN A 88 7.52 -3.39 -0.22
N LEU A 89 8.15 -3.17 0.95
CA LEU A 89 9.32 -2.31 1.09
C LEU A 89 10.47 -2.76 0.18
N ARG A 90 10.76 -4.07 0.13
CA ARG A 90 11.80 -4.66 -0.74
C ARG A 90 11.55 -4.43 -2.23
N ARG A 91 10.31 -4.19 -2.64
CA ARG A 91 9.96 -3.92 -4.05
C ARG A 91 10.15 -2.46 -4.42
N VAL A 92 9.97 -1.53 -3.48
CA VAL A 92 9.90 -0.10 -3.79
C VAL A 92 11.14 0.68 -3.37
N ILE A 93 11.95 0.15 -2.45
CA ILE A 93 13.19 0.80 -2.03
C ILE A 93 14.25 -0.21 -1.56
N PRO A 94 15.54 0.00 -1.91
CA PRO A 94 16.62 -0.77 -1.31
C PRO A 94 16.63 -0.62 0.22
N HIS A 95 17.07 -1.66 0.91
CA HIS A 95 17.24 -1.61 2.37
C HIS A 95 18.44 -0.73 2.76
N ASP A 96 18.36 -0.09 3.92
CA ASP A 96 19.42 0.80 4.44
C ASP A 96 20.24 0.15 5.57
N LEU A 97 20.18 -1.17 5.72
CA LEU A 97 20.83 -1.94 6.80
C LEU A 97 22.36 -1.73 6.94
N ARG A 98 23.04 -1.28 5.88
CA ARG A 98 24.48 -0.99 5.92
C ARG A 98 24.80 0.39 6.53
N ARG A 99 23.80 1.24 6.72
CA ARG A 99 23.99 2.58 7.31
C ARG A 99 24.03 2.46 8.83
N ARG A 100 24.91 3.25 9.47
CA ARG A 100 25.00 3.33 10.93
C ARG A 100 23.75 3.92 11.56
N THR A 101 23.09 4.84 10.87
CA THR A 101 21.85 5.47 11.29
C THR A 101 20.80 5.37 10.18
N PRO A 102 19.55 4.99 10.50
CA PRO A 102 18.46 5.02 9.53
C PRO A 102 18.19 6.45 9.06
N VAL A 103 18.17 6.65 7.75
CA VAL A 103 18.07 7.98 7.11
C VAL A 103 16.64 8.26 6.62
N ARG A 104 15.92 7.20 6.23
CA ARG A 104 14.57 7.28 5.68
C ARG A 104 13.54 6.84 6.71
N THR A 105 12.35 7.41 6.62
CA THR A 105 11.26 7.13 7.56
C THR A 105 10.11 6.45 6.85
N ALA A 106 9.64 5.31 7.36
CA ALA A 106 8.46 4.66 6.83
C ALA A 106 7.19 5.20 7.51
N VAL A 107 6.16 5.46 6.72
CA VAL A 107 4.83 5.86 7.18
C VAL A 107 3.81 4.84 6.71
N LEU A 108 2.77 4.61 7.50
CA LEU A 108 1.71 3.67 7.15
C LEU A 108 0.37 4.40 7.11
N LEU A 109 -0.32 4.31 5.98
CA LEU A 109 -1.66 4.83 5.78
C LEU A 109 -2.65 3.66 5.68
N HIS A 110 -3.55 3.53 6.64
CA HIS A 110 -4.60 2.51 6.66
C HIS A 110 -5.95 3.12 6.28
N CYS A 111 -6.46 2.73 5.11
CA CYS A 111 -7.74 3.18 4.59
C CYS A 111 -8.83 2.21 5.04
N ARG A 112 -9.72 2.65 5.93
CA ARG A 112 -10.76 1.79 6.50
C ARG A 112 -12.08 2.52 6.64
N GLU A 113 -13.15 1.73 6.68
CA GLU A 113 -14.47 2.22 7.04
C GLU A 113 -14.60 2.37 8.57
N GLY A 114 -15.53 3.21 9.00
CA GLY A 114 -15.78 3.48 10.42
C GLY A 114 -14.89 4.59 10.97
N GLU A 115 -14.63 4.52 12.28
CA GLU A 115 -13.98 5.60 13.01
C GLU A 115 -12.45 5.55 12.95
N SER A 116 -11.85 6.71 13.14
CA SER A 116 -10.39 6.91 13.19
C SER A 116 -9.78 6.54 14.55
N ARG A 117 -10.58 6.05 15.52
CA ARG A 117 -10.12 5.68 16.87
C ARG A 117 -9.20 4.46 16.85
N TRP A 118 -8.34 4.33 17.86
CA TRP A 118 -7.48 3.15 18.01
C TRP A 118 -8.29 1.85 18.08
N THR A 119 -7.84 0.83 17.37
CA THR A 119 -8.38 -0.53 17.41
C THR A 119 -7.27 -1.54 17.73
N VAL A 120 -7.70 -2.74 18.12
CA VAL A 120 -6.81 -3.87 18.37
C VAL A 120 -5.92 -4.21 17.16
N GLU A 121 -6.48 -4.11 15.95
CA GLU A 121 -5.76 -4.34 14.70
C GLU A 121 -4.68 -3.28 14.46
N ASP A 122 -4.95 -2.01 14.80
CA ASP A 122 -3.95 -0.94 14.66
C ASP A 122 -2.70 -1.28 15.47
N GLY A 123 -2.87 -1.82 16.68
CA GLY A 123 -1.76 -2.27 17.52
C GLY A 123 -0.87 -3.31 16.86
N ALA A 124 -1.46 -4.27 16.14
CA ALA A 124 -0.72 -5.26 15.36
C ALA A 124 -0.03 -4.62 14.15
N TRP A 125 -0.67 -3.66 13.47
CA TRP A 125 -0.05 -2.90 12.36
C TRP A 125 1.16 -2.11 12.82
N MET A 126 1.06 -1.42 13.95
CA MET A 126 2.15 -0.62 14.51
C MET A 126 3.30 -1.48 14.99
N TRP A 127 3.02 -2.62 15.61
CA TRP A 127 4.05 -3.61 15.91
C TRP A 127 4.74 -4.07 14.61
N GLY A 128 3.95 -4.46 13.61
CA GLY A 128 4.47 -4.95 12.33
C GLY A 128 5.30 -3.92 11.58
N LEU A 129 4.89 -2.65 11.61
CA LEU A 129 5.62 -1.52 11.03
C LEU A 129 6.96 -1.32 11.72
N ARG A 130 6.98 -1.31 13.06
CA ARG A 130 8.21 -1.12 13.84
C ARG A 130 9.23 -2.23 13.56
N ASP A 131 8.78 -3.48 13.56
CA ASP A 131 9.65 -4.64 13.28
C ASP A 131 10.12 -4.63 11.82
N ALA A 132 9.24 -4.34 10.86
CA ALA A 132 9.60 -4.23 9.45
C ALA A 132 10.62 -3.11 9.18
N CYS A 133 10.48 -1.96 9.84
CA CYS A 133 11.43 -0.86 9.73
C CYS A 133 12.81 -1.24 10.24
N THR A 134 12.87 -1.93 11.40
CA THR A 134 14.11 -2.45 11.97
C THR A 134 14.81 -3.39 11.00
N LEU A 135 14.06 -4.32 10.42
CA LEU A 135 14.57 -5.32 9.47
C LEU A 135 14.90 -4.75 8.08
N HIS A 136 14.43 -3.56 7.73
CA HIS A 136 14.72 -2.89 6.45
C HIS A 136 15.72 -1.73 6.59
N GLY A 137 16.12 -1.37 7.81
CA GLY A 137 17.03 -0.26 8.10
C GLY A 137 16.37 1.13 7.99
N LEU A 138 15.06 1.23 8.22
CA LEU A 138 14.30 2.47 8.18
C LEU A 138 13.96 2.96 9.60
N ARG A 139 13.68 4.25 9.75
CA ARG A 139 13.00 4.77 10.94
C ARG A 139 11.54 4.37 10.88
N CYS A 140 11.02 3.80 11.96
CA CYS A 140 9.57 3.67 12.13
C CYS A 140 8.99 5.09 12.20
N GLY A 141 7.90 5.37 11.48
CA GLY A 141 7.25 6.67 11.44
C GLY A 141 5.77 6.59 11.79
N ALA A 142 5.03 7.63 11.41
CA ALA A 142 3.63 7.79 11.78
C ALA A 142 2.71 6.70 11.19
N TYR A 143 1.69 6.36 11.98
CA TYR A 143 0.54 5.57 11.56
C TYR A 143 -0.66 6.47 11.36
N VAL A 144 -1.21 6.47 10.15
CA VAL A 144 -2.31 7.35 9.74
C VAL A 144 -3.52 6.52 9.34
N THR A 145 -4.69 6.86 9.88
CA THR A 145 -5.96 6.31 9.42
C THR A 145 -6.60 7.28 8.44
N LEU A 146 -7.22 6.74 7.38
CA LEU A 146 -8.04 7.50 6.44
C LEU A 146 -9.42 6.86 6.38
N THR A 147 -10.43 7.62 6.78
CA THR A 147 -11.82 7.21 6.86
C THR A 147 -12.69 8.16 6.05
N GLY A 148 -14.00 7.91 6.01
CA GLY A 148 -14.97 8.82 5.41
C GLY A 148 -15.05 10.18 6.10
N ALA A 149 -14.49 10.34 7.32
CA ALA A 149 -14.45 11.61 8.04
C ALA A 149 -13.16 12.42 7.79
N GLY A 150 -12.19 11.84 7.09
CA GLY A 150 -10.87 12.43 6.86
C GLY A 150 -9.73 11.55 7.33
N TRP A 151 -8.55 12.15 7.55
CA TRP A 151 -7.36 11.46 8.03
C TRP A 151 -6.99 11.87 9.45
N GLN A 152 -6.34 10.96 10.16
CA GLN A 152 -5.84 11.19 11.52
C GLN A 152 -4.54 10.43 11.77
N VAL A 153 -3.57 11.09 12.40
CA VAL A 153 -2.33 10.48 12.89
C VAL A 153 -2.59 9.90 14.28
N LEU A 154 -2.48 8.58 14.42
CA LEU A 154 -2.67 7.91 15.71
C LEU A 154 -1.50 8.17 16.65
N GLY A 155 -1.84 8.54 17.89
CA GLY A 155 -0.87 8.86 18.95
C GLY A 155 -0.50 10.34 19.05
N GLU A 156 -0.89 11.18 18.08
CA GLU A 156 -0.47 12.60 18.03
C GLU A 156 -1.64 13.60 18.07
N GLY A 157 -2.88 13.14 17.89
CA GLY A 157 -4.07 14.01 17.85
C GLY A 157 -4.17 14.93 16.63
N ARG A 158 -3.25 14.79 15.65
CA ARG A 158 -3.25 15.58 14.41
C ARG A 158 -4.14 14.93 13.36
N GLY A 159 -4.92 15.72 12.63
CA GLY A 159 -5.85 15.21 11.62
C GLY A 159 -6.39 16.30 10.69
N GLY A 160 -7.14 15.89 9.68
CA GLY A 160 -7.76 16.80 8.73
C GLY A 160 -8.91 16.14 7.97
N ARG A 161 -9.86 16.95 7.48
CA ARG A 161 -11.05 16.47 6.75
C ARG A 161 -10.79 16.04 5.31
N HIS A 162 -9.68 16.49 4.72
CA HIS A 162 -9.32 16.15 3.34
C HIS A 162 -7.84 15.74 3.23
N PRO A 163 -7.52 14.70 2.44
CA PRO A 163 -8.45 13.81 1.74
C PRO A 163 -9.27 12.95 2.72
N GLN A 164 -10.40 12.42 2.24
CA GLN A 164 -11.25 11.45 2.97
C GLN A 164 -11.54 10.29 2.04
N LEU A 165 -11.77 9.12 2.62
CA LEU A 165 -12.03 7.90 1.87
C LEU A 165 -13.27 8.07 0.98
N GLY A 166 -13.17 7.70 -0.30
CA GLY A 166 -14.27 7.83 -1.27
C GLY A 166 -14.43 9.22 -1.89
N SER A 167 -13.67 10.24 -1.46
CA SER A 167 -13.63 11.50 -2.20
C SER A 167 -12.83 11.33 -3.48
N ARG A 168 -13.47 11.26 -4.65
CA ARG A 168 -12.76 11.48 -5.91
C ARG A 168 -12.13 12.86 -5.82
N THR A 169 -10.80 12.95 -5.77
CA THR A 169 -10.09 14.23 -5.83
C THR A 169 -10.60 14.95 -7.07
N THR A 170 -11.40 16.01 -6.85
CA THR A 170 -11.62 16.99 -7.90
C THR A 170 -10.27 17.64 -8.09
N LEU A 171 -9.56 17.23 -9.14
CA LEU A 171 -8.39 17.97 -9.61
C LEU A 171 -8.83 19.43 -9.68
N PHE A 172 -8.17 20.28 -8.90
CA PHE A 172 -8.27 21.71 -9.10
C PHE A 172 -7.69 21.99 -10.47
N VAL A 173 -8.56 22.05 -11.48
CA VAL A 173 -8.24 22.70 -12.75
C VAL A 173 -8.37 24.18 -12.43
N PRO A 174 -7.28 24.98 -12.42
CA PRO A 174 -7.45 26.42 -12.36
C PRO A 174 -8.38 26.79 -13.51
N ARG A 175 -9.47 27.47 -13.17
CA ARG A 175 -10.43 28.00 -14.12
C ARG A 175 -9.63 28.88 -15.09
N THR A 176 -9.27 28.33 -16.25
CA THR A 176 -8.94 29.17 -17.39
C THR A 176 -10.22 29.95 -17.63
N ASP A 177 -10.13 31.26 -17.41
CA ASP A 177 -11.22 32.16 -17.73
C ASP A 177 -11.71 31.83 -19.12
N LYS A 178 -13.03 31.76 -19.23
CA LYS A 178 -13.71 31.54 -20.50
C LYS A 178 -13.23 32.61 -21.47
N VAL A 179 -12.40 32.24 -22.44
CA VAL A 179 -12.36 32.98 -23.69
C VAL A 179 -13.70 32.67 -24.36
N SER A 180 -14.65 33.60 -24.20
CA SER A 180 -15.88 33.61 -24.97
C SER A 180 -15.53 33.57 -26.45
N PRO A 181 -16.07 32.64 -27.26
CA PRO A 181 -16.04 32.80 -28.69
C PRO A 181 -16.93 33.99 -29.06
N LEU A 182 -16.33 35.05 -29.59
CA LEU A 182 -17.05 36.14 -30.23
C LEU A 182 -17.92 35.57 -31.37
N PRO A 183 -19.22 35.93 -31.45
CA PRO A 183 -20.06 35.54 -32.57
C PRO A 183 -19.82 36.49 -33.75
N GLY A 184 -19.60 35.91 -34.92
CA GLY A 184 -19.80 36.59 -36.21
C GLY A 184 -18.52 36.99 -36.93
N GLN A 185 -18.08 36.13 -37.86
CA GLN A 185 -17.99 36.55 -39.26
C GLN A 185 -17.97 35.32 -40.18
N LEU A 186 -19.13 35.06 -40.81
CA LEU A 186 -19.22 34.24 -42.01
C LEU A 186 -18.53 35.02 -43.13
N GLY A 187 -17.35 34.56 -43.53
CA GLY A 187 -16.70 34.92 -44.78
C GLY A 187 -16.66 33.69 -45.71
N PRO A 188 -16.86 33.84 -47.04
CA PRO A 188 -17.09 32.69 -47.93
C PRO A 188 -15.85 31.82 -48.12
N LEU A 189 -16.07 30.50 -48.19
CA LEU A 189 -15.14 29.51 -48.71
C LEU A 189 -14.91 29.73 -50.22
N PRO A 190 -13.67 29.68 -50.73
CA PRO A 190 -13.46 29.40 -52.14
C PRO A 190 -13.54 27.89 -52.41
N GLU A 191 -14.39 27.54 -53.37
CA GLU A 191 -14.38 26.30 -54.13
C GLU A 191 -12.98 25.96 -54.65
N GLN A 192 -12.55 24.73 -54.44
CA GLN A 192 -11.67 24.04 -55.38
C GLN A 192 -12.24 22.64 -55.60
N ARG A 193 -12.78 22.46 -56.81
CA ARG A 193 -13.37 21.23 -57.33
C ARG A 193 -12.34 20.52 -58.20
N ALA A 194 -12.22 19.22 -57.93
CA ALA A 194 -11.90 18.13 -58.85
C ALA A 194 -10.44 17.88 -59.31
N GLY A 195 -10.11 16.58 -59.26
CA GLY A 195 -8.99 15.91 -59.91
C GLY A 195 -8.68 14.60 -59.17
N ARG A 196 -9.53 13.57 -59.24
CA ARG A 196 -9.61 12.52 -60.28
C ARG A 196 -8.33 11.64 -60.36
N THR A 197 -8.51 10.37 -59.93
CA THR A 197 -7.83 9.11 -60.33
C THR A 197 -6.34 9.06 -59.92
N GLU A 198 -5.83 7.98 -59.30
CA GLU A 198 -5.60 6.69 -59.93
C GLU A 198 -5.70 5.48 -58.99
N ARG A 199 -6.31 4.43 -59.54
CA ARG A 199 -6.18 3.02 -59.14
C ARG A 199 -4.76 2.55 -59.43
N PHE A 200 -4.19 1.70 -58.57
CA PHE A 200 -3.38 0.49 -58.84
C PHE A 200 -2.91 0.03 -57.44
N GLY A 201 -2.88 -1.24 -57.02
CA GLY A 201 -3.17 -2.50 -57.67
C GLY A 201 -3.27 -3.57 -56.58
N THR A 202 -3.89 -4.67 -56.97
CA THR A 202 -4.07 -5.93 -56.26
C THR A 202 -2.76 -6.58 -55.83
N GLY A 203 -2.74 -7.12 -54.61
CA GLY A 203 -1.66 -7.97 -54.09
C GLY A 203 -2.20 -8.84 -52.96
N THR A 204 -2.86 -9.93 -53.35
CA THR A 204 -3.21 -11.10 -52.54
C THR A 204 -1.97 -11.72 -51.91
N GLU A 205 -1.87 -11.80 -50.57
CA GLU A 205 -1.21 -12.90 -49.85
C GLU A 205 -1.82 -13.13 -48.46
N ARG A 206 -2.21 -14.37 -48.21
CA ARG A 206 -2.55 -15.03 -46.93
C ARG A 206 -2.13 -16.50 -47.14
N PRO A 207 -1.96 -17.32 -46.10
CA PRO A 207 -1.32 -17.10 -44.80
C PRO A 207 -0.25 -18.18 -44.51
N GLU A 208 0.89 -17.85 -43.92
CA GLU A 208 1.73 -18.89 -43.29
C GLU A 208 1.49 -18.97 -41.79
N GLN A 209 0.90 -20.11 -41.44
CA GLN A 209 0.67 -20.60 -40.11
C GLN A 209 2.02 -21.03 -39.52
N ARG A 210 2.44 -20.40 -38.42
CA ARG A 210 3.48 -20.97 -37.56
C ARG A 210 2.87 -21.35 -36.22
N THR A 211 2.53 -22.63 -36.15
CA THR A 211 2.21 -23.41 -34.97
C THR A 211 3.32 -23.24 -33.93
N GLY A 212 3.04 -22.50 -32.86
CA GLY A 212 3.84 -22.41 -31.64
C GLY A 212 2.98 -22.87 -30.48
N ARG A 213 3.13 -24.15 -30.13
CA ARG A 213 2.46 -24.88 -29.06
C ARG A 213 2.55 -24.12 -27.73
N ALA A 214 1.38 -23.79 -27.18
CA ALA A 214 1.22 -23.39 -25.80
C ALA A 214 1.52 -24.60 -24.89
N GLU A 215 2.59 -24.53 -24.11
CA GLU A 215 2.79 -25.44 -22.98
C GLU A 215 2.36 -24.71 -21.71
N SER A 216 1.28 -25.24 -21.14
CA SER A 216 0.61 -24.79 -19.93
C SER A 216 1.53 -24.92 -18.71
N LEU A 217 1.78 -23.79 -18.06
CA LEU A 217 2.51 -23.63 -16.79
C LEU A 217 1.81 -24.27 -15.56
N THR A 218 0.74 -25.04 -15.76
CA THR A 218 -0.08 -25.64 -14.71
C THR A 218 0.35 -27.05 -14.30
N GLU A 219 1.30 -27.68 -14.99
CA GLU A 219 1.66 -29.10 -14.76
C GLU A 219 3.03 -29.34 -14.13
N ARG A 220 3.72 -28.28 -13.66
CA ARG A 220 5.01 -28.40 -12.93
C ARG A 220 4.91 -28.15 -11.41
N ALA A 221 3.72 -27.87 -10.89
CA ALA A 221 3.52 -27.52 -9.47
C ALA A 221 3.02 -28.68 -8.57
N ALA A 222 2.89 -29.91 -9.09
CA ALA A 222 2.31 -31.04 -8.37
C ALA A 222 3.32 -32.14 -7.98
N GLY A 223 4.61 -31.81 -7.82
CA GLY A 223 5.68 -32.78 -7.51
C GLY A 223 6.48 -32.52 -6.23
N LEU A 224 6.15 -31.49 -5.43
CA LEU A 224 6.99 -31.05 -4.29
C LEU A 224 6.27 -31.05 -2.93
N LEU A 225 5.22 -31.87 -2.75
CA LEU A 225 4.48 -31.96 -1.49
C LEU A 225 4.46 -33.36 -0.84
N SER A 226 5.49 -34.18 -1.07
CA SER A 226 5.68 -35.41 -0.30
C SER A 226 7.15 -35.66 0.02
N ARG A 227 7.69 -34.96 1.02
CA ARG A 227 8.81 -35.47 1.82
C ARG A 227 8.56 -35.18 3.31
N PRO A 228 8.53 -36.19 4.18
CA PRO A 228 8.51 -35.97 5.62
C PRO A 228 9.84 -35.34 6.06
N ILE A 229 9.75 -34.34 6.95
CA ILE A 229 10.91 -33.76 7.62
C ILE A 229 11.32 -34.73 8.72
N ASP A 230 12.32 -35.57 8.46
CA ASP A 230 13.08 -36.24 9.52
C ASP A 230 13.98 -35.20 10.18
N ALA A 231 13.73 -34.92 11.45
CA ALA A 231 14.58 -34.08 12.28
C ALA A 231 15.75 -34.92 12.85
N PRO A 232 17.01 -34.53 12.66
CA PRO A 232 18.09 -35.06 13.48
C PRO A 232 18.01 -34.39 14.87
N ARG A 233 17.82 -35.20 15.91
CA ARG A 233 18.09 -34.81 17.30
C ARG A 233 19.59 -34.59 17.46
N GLU A 234 20.03 -33.34 17.35
CA GLU A 234 21.38 -32.96 17.80
C GLU A 234 21.39 -32.90 19.33
N GLN A 235 22.12 -33.85 19.90
CA GLN A 235 22.34 -34.05 21.32
C GLN A 235 23.53 -33.20 21.74
N TRP A 236 23.29 -32.11 22.48
CA TRP A 236 24.36 -31.25 22.99
C TRP A 236 25.16 -31.97 24.08
N PRO A 237 26.50 -32.01 24.03
CA PRO A 237 27.30 -32.58 25.11
C PRO A 237 27.29 -31.64 26.31
N ARG A 238 26.91 -32.17 27.48
CA ARG A 238 27.08 -31.50 28.77
C ARG A 238 28.56 -31.51 29.13
N THR A 239 29.20 -30.36 29.07
CA THR A 239 30.52 -30.14 29.68
C THR A 239 30.39 -30.22 31.21
N ALA A 240 31.13 -31.15 31.79
CA ALA A 240 31.35 -31.25 33.22
C ALA A 240 32.17 -30.04 33.70
N VAL A 241 31.76 -29.46 34.83
CA VAL A 241 32.63 -28.63 35.67
C VAL A 241 32.80 -29.38 36.98
N ARG A 242 34.08 -29.44 37.41
CA ARG A 242 34.62 -30.11 38.59
C ARG A 242 33.89 -29.82 39.89
#